data_AF-A0A955GII0-F1
#
_entry.id   AF-A0A955GII0-F1
#
_cell.length_a   1.000
_cell.length_b   1.000
_cell.length_c   1.000
_cell.angle_alpha   90.00
_cell.angle_beta   90.00
_cell.angle_gamma   90.00
#
_symmetry.space_group_name_H-M   'P 1'
#
loop_
_entity.id
_entity.type
_entity.pdbx_description
1 polymer ?
#
loop_
_entity_poly.entity_id
_entity_poly.type
_entity_poly.pdbx_seq_one_letter_code
_entity_poly.pdbx_strand_id
1 'polypeptide(L)' 'MLKDFLLFIKYPYTAGIIAIIWLGSAAFIALDKQLNLIDVVIIDMVVSVIIAGFGFRGKKEM' A
#
# COMPACT_ATOMS: atom_id res chain seq x y z
N MET A 1 5.71 20.98 -9.85
CA MET A 1 6.38 20.10 -8.86
C MET A 1 5.55 19.90 -7.60
N LEU A 2 5.40 20.89 -6.71
CA LEU A 2 4.62 20.72 -5.46
C LEU A 2 3.12 20.47 -5.72
N LYS A 3 2.55 21.15 -6.72
CA LYS A 3 1.15 20.96 -7.14
C LYS A 3 0.89 19.60 -7.78
N ASP A 4 1.88 19.07 -8.53
CA ASP A 4 1.79 17.74 -9.15
C ASP A 4 1.95 16.63 -8.11
N PHE A 5 2.79 16.85 -7.08
CA PHE A 5 2.90 15.99 -5.90
C PHE A 5 1.57 15.94 -5.11
N LEU A 6 0.90 17.08 -4.95
CA LEU A 6 -0.45 17.16 -4.38
C LEU A 6 -1.51 16.44 -5.22
N LEU A 7 -1.43 16.49 -6.55
CA LEU A 7 -2.30 15.71 -7.45
C LEU A 7 -1.98 14.21 -7.37
N PHE A 8 -0.72 13.84 -7.14
CA PHE A 8 -0.28 12.46 -6.86
C PHE A 8 -0.70 11.96 -5.47
N ILE A 9 -1.06 12.83 -4.54
CA ILE A 9 -1.75 12.43 -3.29
C ILE A 9 -3.25 12.20 -3.59
N LYS A 10 -3.79 12.94 -4.56
CA LYS A 10 -5.22 12.92 -4.91
C LYS A 10 -5.62 11.76 -5.83
N TYR A 11 -4.71 11.20 -6.65
CA TYR A 11 -5.09 10.30 -7.77
C TYR A 11 -4.41 8.92 -7.94
N PRO A 12 -3.61 8.39 -7.00
CA PRO A 12 -3.32 6.96 -6.92
C PRO A 12 -3.56 6.45 -5.50
N TYR A 13 -4.75 6.71 -4.95
CA TYR A 13 -5.11 6.34 -3.58
C TYR A 13 -4.75 4.88 -3.29
N THR A 14 -5.06 3.96 -4.21
CA THR A 14 -4.77 2.53 -4.11
C THR A 14 -3.27 2.21 -4.03
N ALA A 15 -2.47 2.72 -4.97
CA ALA A 15 -1.03 2.43 -4.99
C ALA A 15 -0.29 3.11 -3.82
N GLY A 16 -0.71 4.32 -3.43
CA GLY A 16 -0.18 5.02 -2.27
C GLY A 16 -0.49 4.28 -0.96
N ILE A 17 -1.70 3.77 -0.79
CA ILE A 17 -2.06 2.96 0.38
C ILE A 17 -1.22 1.69 0.44
N ILE A 18 -1.09 0.97 -0.68
CA ILE A 18 -0.24 -0.24 -0.74
C ILE A 18 1.20 0.12 -0.36
N ALA A 19 1.76 1.20 -0.90
CA ALA A 19 3.12 1.62 -0.56
C ALA A 19 3.28 1.94 0.94
N ILE A 20 2.31 2.61 1.56
CA ILE A 20 2.34 2.92 3.00
C ILE A 20 2.27 1.65 3.84
N ILE A 21 1.45 0.66 3.44
CA ILE A 21 1.35 -0.64 4.14
C ILE A 21 2.72 -1.32 4.16
N TRP A 22 3.36 -1.49 2.99
CA TRP A 22 4.67 -2.15 2.89
C TRP A 22 5.76 -1.40 3.67
N LEU A 23 5.79 -0.07 3.60
CA LEU A 23 6.76 0.73 4.35
C LEU A 23 6.50 0.68 5.86
N GLY A 24 5.24 0.70 6.28
CA GLY A 24 4.84 0.57 7.68
C GLY A 24 5.20 -0.80 8.25
N SER A 25 4.90 -1.87 7.51
CA SER A 25 5.25 -3.25 7.85
C SER A 25 6.76 -3.44 7.93
N ALA A 26 7.53 -2.87 6.99
CA ALA A 26 8.99 -2.89 7.04
C ALA A 26 9.55 -2.15 8.26
N ALA A 27 8.98 -0.98 8.60
CA ALA A 27 9.36 -0.25 9.82
C ALA A 27 9.01 -1.04 11.08
N PHE A 28 7.87 -1.72 11.09
CA PHE A 28 7.42 -2.53 12.23
C PHE A 28 8.33 -3.75 12.46
N ILE A 29 8.72 -4.46 11.40
CA ILE A 29 9.71 -5.55 11.47
C ILE A 29 11.09 -5.04 11.93
N ALA A 30 11.49 -3.84 11.50
CA ALA A 30 12.76 -3.26 11.91
C ALA A 30 12.79 -2.94 13.42
N LEU A 31 11.64 -2.60 14.00
CA LEU A 31 11.49 -2.29 15.44
C LEU A 31 11.27 -3.55 16.28
N ASP A 32 10.54 -4.55 15.76
CA ASP A 32 10.28 -5.81 16.44
C ASP A 32 10.79 -7.02 15.63
N LYS A 33 11.97 -7.51 16.03
CA LYS A 33 12.64 -8.65 15.39
C LYS A 33 12.03 -10.01 15.74
N GLN A 34 11.05 -10.07 16.63
CA GLN A 34 10.33 -11.32 16.94
C GLN A 34 9.27 -11.64 15.88
N LEU A 35 8.93 -10.66 15.03
CA LEU A 35 7.99 -10.85 13.94
C LEU A 35 8.60 -11.73 12.85
N ASN A 36 7.86 -12.76 12.47
CA ASN A 36 8.20 -13.59 11.33
C ASN A 36 7.98 -12.80 10.04
N LEU A 37 9.07 -12.52 9.32
CA LEU A 37 9.06 -11.77 8.07
C LEU A 37 8.09 -12.37 7.05
N ILE A 38 8.01 -13.70 6.96
CA ILE A 38 7.16 -14.39 5.99
C ILE A 38 5.69 -14.10 6.28
N ASP A 39 5.28 -14.14 7.55
CA ASP A 39 3.89 -13.91 7.95
C ASP A 39 3.46 -12.47 7.62
N VAL A 40 4.32 -11.48 7.88
CA VAL A 40 4.06 -10.08 7.55
C VAL A 40 3.94 -9.87 6.04
N VAL A 41 4.84 -10.46 5.24
CA VAL A 41 4.79 -10.36 3.78
C VAL A 41 3.51 -11.01 3.22
N ILE A 42 3.08 -12.16 3.76
CA ILE A 42 1.83 -12.80 3.34
C ILE A 42 0.65 -11.88 3.62
N ILE A 43 0.60 -11.26 4.80
CA ILE A 43 -0.46 -10.31 5.17
C ILE A 43 -0.46 -9.12 4.21
N ASP A 44 0.71 -8.50 3.99
CA ASP A 44 0.85 -7.37 3.06
C ASP A 44 0.38 -7.73 1.65
N MET A 45 0.71 -8.91 1.14
CA MET A 45 0.27 -9.38 -0.17
C MET A 45 -1.25 -9.56 -0.24
N VAL A 46 -1.86 -10.23 0.75
CA VAL A 46 -3.31 -10.45 0.79
C VAL A 46 -4.05 -9.11 0.84
N VAL A 47 -3.62 -8.21 1.73
CA VAL A 47 -4.22 -6.87 1.87
C VAL A 47 -4.03 -6.06 0.58
N SER A 48 -2.86 -6.13 -0.06
CA SER A 48 -2.59 -5.46 -1.33
C SER A 48 -3.51 -5.95 -2.45
N VAL A 49 -3.77 -7.26 -2.55
CA VAL A 49 -4.70 -7.82 -3.55
C VAL A 49 -6.13 -7.34 -3.30
N ILE A 50 -6.57 -7.31 -2.04
CA ILE A 50 -7.90 -6.80 -1.67
C ILE A 50 -8.02 -5.33 -2.07
N ILE A 51 -7.06 -4.50 -1.67
CA ILE A 51 -7.04 -3.06 -1.94
C ILE A 51 -6.95 -2.80 -3.45
N ALA A 52 -6.10 -3.53 -4.17
CA ALA A 52 -6.00 -3.44 -5.62
C ALA A 52 -7.32 -3.83 -6.31
N GLY A 53 -7.96 -4.91 -5.82
CA GLY A 53 -9.25 -5.39 -6.31
C GLY A 53 -10.35 -4.34 -6.20
N PHE A 54 -10.46 -3.64 -5.07
CA PHE A 54 -11.46 -2.57 -4.90
C PHE A 54 -11.02 -1.25 -5.56
N GLY A 55 -9.76 -0.85 -5.36
CA GLY A 55 -9.27 0.46 -5.69
C GLY A 55 -8.92 0.68 -7.16
N PHE A 56 -8.57 -0.36 -7.93
CA PHE A 56 -8.33 -0.22 -9.36
C PHE A 56 -9.56 -0.52 -10.23
N ARG A 57 -10.54 -1.26 -9.72
CA ARG A 57 -11.79 -1.55 -10.46
C ARG A 57 -12.68 -0.31 -10.63
N GLY A 58 -12.61 0.66 -9.72
CA GLY A 58 -13.40 1.90 -9.78
C GLY A 58 -12.96 2.91 -10.84
N LYS A 59 -11.81 2.71 -11.52
CA LYS A 59 -11.31 3.62 -12.58
C LYS A 59 -11.68 3.21 -14.00
N LYS A 60 -12.60 2.24 -14.17
CA LYS A 60 -13.16 1.92 -15.48
C LYS A 60 -14.36 2.82 -15.77
N GLU A 61 -14.15 4.13 -15.82
CA GLU A 61 -15.08 5.09 -16.41
C GLU A 61 -14.47 5.61 -17.72
N MET A 62 -15.12 5.19 -18.82
CA MET A 62 -15.20 5.70 -20.20
C MET A 62 -14.04 6.52 -20.77
#